data_AF-A0A377TZ49-F1
#
_entry.id   AF-A0A377TZ49-F1
#
_cell.length_a   1.000
_cell.length_b   1.000
_cell.length_c   1.000
_cell.angle_alpha   90.00
_cell.angle_beta   90.00
_cell.angle_gamma   90.00
#
_symmetry.space_group_name_H-M   'P 1'
#
loop_
_entity.id
_entity.type
_entity.pdbx_description
1 polymer ?
#
loop_
_entity_poly.entity_id
_entity_poly.type
_entity_poly.pdbx_seq_one_letter_code
_entity_poly.pdbx_strand_id
1 'polypeptide(L)' 'MFGNISASSPPIAIGYIVGTTGSFNGALIYVGIHALVAVLSYLVLVGDIKRIELKPVAGR' A
#
# COMPACT_ATOMS: atom_id res chain seq x y z
N MET A 1 -5.66 -4.62 -14.01
CA MET A 1 -4.64 -3.56 -13.90
C MET A 1 -5.07 -2.51 -12.86
N PHE A 2 -5.20 -2.89 -11.57
CA PHE A 2 -5.67 -1.97 -10.51
C PHE A 2 -4.54 -1.28 -9.74
N GLY A 3 -3.31 -1.79 -9.83
CA GLY A 3 -2.15 -1.21 -9.14
C GLY A 3 -1.78 0.20 -9.64
N ASN A 4 -1.96 0.48 -10.92
CA ASN A 4 -1.57 1.76 -11.52
C ASN A 4 -2.44 2.92 -10.99
N ILE A 5 -3.74 2.69 -10.81
CA ILE A 5 -4.65 3.71 -10.26
C ILE A 5 -4.36 3.93 -8.78
N SER A 6 -4.10 2.83 -8.04
CA SER A 6 -3.81 2.87 -6.61
C SER A 6 -2.60 3.78 -6.27
N ALA A 7 -1.55 3.76 -7.11
CA ALA A 7 -0.36 4.58 -6.89
C ALA A 7 -0.58 6.09 -7.16
N SER A 8 -1.55 6.46 -7.99
CA SER A 8 -1.81 7.87 -8.33
C SER A 8 -2.69 8.59 -7.30
N SER A 9 -3.60 7.89 -6.62
CA SER A 9 -4.53 8.46 -5.64
C SER A 9 -3.84 9.19 -4.46
N PRO A 10 -2.83 8.61 -3.80
CA PRO A 10 -2.17 9.22 -2.64
C PRO A 10 -1.50 10.58 -2.91
N PRO A 11 -0.67 10.77 -3.95
CA PRO A 11 -0.04 12.07 -4.20
C PRO A 11 -1.06 13.17 -4.58
N ILE A 12 -2.15 12.81 -5.27
CA ILE A 12 -3.23 13.76 -5.61
C ILE A 12 -3.95 14.23 -4.34
N ALA A 13 -4.31 13.29 -3.45
CA ALA A 13 -4.96 13.62 -2.18
C ALA A 13 -4.06 14.50 -1.29
N ILE A 14 -2.77 14.18 -1.19
CA ILE A 14 -1.80 14.98 -0.43
C ILE A 14 -1.68 16.38 -1.01
N GLY A 15 -1.55 16.51 -2.35
CA GLY A 15 -1.48 17.80 -3.03
C GLY A 15 -2.70 18.68 -2.77
N TYR A 16 -3.89 18.08 -2.74
CA TYR A 16 -5.12 18.80 -2.41
C TYR A 16 -5.14 19.26 -0.94
N ILE A 17 -4.80 18.38 0.00
CA ILE A 17 -4.78 18.70 1.44
C ILE A 17 -3.81 19.84 1.76
N VAL A 18 -2.61 19.81 1.19
CA VAL A 18 -1.60 20.87 1.38
C VAL A 18 -2.04 22.13 0.64
N GLY A 19 -2.61 22.01 -0.57
CA GLY A 19 -3.08 23.15 -1.36
C GLY A 19 -4.24 23.91 -0.72
N THR A 20 -5.16 23.24 -0.02
CA THR A 20 -6.30 23.88 0.65
C THR A 20 -5.96 24.37 2.05
N THR A 21 -5.12 23.65 2.79
CA THR A 21 -4.83 23.93 4.21
C THR A 21 -3.56 24.76 4.39
N GLY A 22 -2.69 24.83 3.37
CA GLY A 22 -1.37 25.47 3.44
C GLY A 22 -0.38 24.79 4.39
N SER A 23 -0.76 23.66 5.00
CA SER A 23 0.00 23.00 6.07
C SER A 23 0.28 21.54 5.75
N PHE A 24 1.52 21.13 6.00
CA PHE A 24 1.99 19.77 5.81
C PHE A 24 1.48 18.78 6.88
N ASN A 25 0.94 19.30 8.00
CA ASN A 25 0.48 18.47 9.10
C ASN A 25 -0.72 17.59 8.70
N GLY A 26 -1.64 18.12 7.88
CA GLY A 26 -2.77 17.35 7.34
C GLY A 26 -2.31 16.23 6.39
N ALA A 27 -1.26 16.47 5.60
CA ALA A 27 -0.66 15.46 4.74
C ALA A 27 0.00 14.34 5.55
N LEU A 28 0.70 14.68 6.64
CA LEU A 28 1.34 13.71 7.53
C LEU A 28 0.32 12.77 8.19
N ILE A 29 -0.83 13.31 8.64
CA ILE A 29 -1.92 12.50 9.21
C ILE A 29 -2.50 11.55 8.16
N TYR A 30 -2.74 12.02 6.92
CA TYR A 30 -3.24 11.18 5.83
C TYR A 30 -2.31 10.00 5.53
N VAL A 31 -1.00 10.26 5.42
CA VAL A 31 0.01 9.23 5.17
C VAL A 31 0.10 8.26 6.35
N GLY A 32 0.06 8.76 7.59
CA GLY A 32 0.09 7.93 8.79
C GLY A 32 -1.07 6.93 8.84
N ILE A 33 -2.29 7.38 8.55
CA ILE A 33 -3.47 6.52 8.49
C ILE A 33 -3.35 5.51 7.33
N HIS A 34 -2.93 5.95 6.14
CA HIS A 34 -2.73 5.04 5.00
C HIS A 34 -1.70 3.94 5.30
N ALA A 35 -0.58 4.30 5.91
CA ALA A 35 0.45 3.36 6.32
C ALA A 35 -0.06 2.38 7.37
N LEU A 36 -0.85 2.85 8.34
CA LEU A 36 -1.46 1.99 9.35
C LEU A 36 -2.42 0.97 8.72
N VAL A 37 -3.27 1.39 7.78
CA VAL A 37 -4.17 0.49 7.04
C VAL A 37 -3.38 -0.54 6.24
N ALA A 38 -2.28 -0.14 5.60
CA ALA A 38 -1.42 -1.07 4.87
C ALA A 38 -0.76 -2.10 5.79
N VAL A 39 -0.26 -1.69 6.95
CA VAL A 39 0.32 -2.59 7.96
C VAL A 39 -0.73 -3.56 8.51
N LEU A 40 -1.92 -3.06 8.85
CA LEU A 40 -3.01 -3.91 9.33
C LEU A 40 -3.46 -4.89 8.26
N SER A 41 -3.59 -4.44 7.01
CA SER A 41 -3.91 -5.32 5.88
C SER A 41 -2.82 -6.36 5.67
N TYR A 42 -1.55 -6.01 5.84
CA TYR A 42 -0.46 -6.98 5.75
C TYR A 42 -0.58 -8.02 6.88
N LEU A 43 -0.71 -7.58 8.13
CA LEU A 43 -0.77 -8.46 9.29
C LEU A 43 -1.99 -9.40 9.27
N VAL A 44 -3.15 -8.91 8.84
CA VAL A 44 -4.40 -9.70 8.84
C VAL A 44 -4.50 -10.61 7.60
N LEU A 45 -4.04 -10.14 6.44
CA LEU A 45 -4.34 -10.79 5.16
C LEU A 45 -3.22 -11.68 4.63
N VAL A 46 -1.95 -11.38 4.93
CA VAL A 46 -0.81 -12.09 4.32
C VAL A 46 -0.65 -13.51 4.85
N GLY A 47 -1.01 -13.78 6.11
CA GLY A 47 -0.89 -15.11 6.70
C GLY A 47 0.53 -15.69 6.61
N ASP A 48 0.64 -17.03 6.64
CA ASP A 48 1.94 -17.70 6.53
C ASP A 48 2.51 -17.61 5.11
N ILE A 49 3.64 -16.92 4.98
CA ILE A 49 4.43 -16.89 3.73
C ILE A 49 5.16 -18.23 3.62
N LYS A 50 4.47 -19.24 3.10
CA LYS A 50 5.07 -20.54 2.83
C LYS A 50 5.88 -20.49 1.54
N ARG A 51 7.16 -20.85 1.64
CA ARG A 51 8.02 -21.06 0.47
C ARG A 51 7.37 -22.12 -0.42
N ILE A 52 7.12 -21.77 -1.68
CA ILE A 52 6.65 -22.71 -2.69
C ILE A 52 7.73 -23.77 -2.87
N GLU A 53 7.46 -25.01 -2.44
CA GLU A 53 8.29 -26.16 -2.78
C GLU A 53 8.01 -26.52 -4.25
N LEU A 54 8.81 -25.92 -5.14
CA LEU A 54 8.81 -26.25 -6.55
C LEU A 54 9.27 -27.71 -6.67
N LYS A 55 8.33 -28.62 -6.94
CA LYS A 55 8.66 -29.99 -7.31
C LYS A 55 9.54 -29.93 -8.57
N PRO A 56 10.69 -30.63 -8.59
CA PRO A 56 11.47 -30.75 -9.82
C PRO A 56 10.55 -31.35 -10.88
N VAL A 57 10.48 -30.73 -12.05
CA VAL A 57 9.86 -31.34 -13.23
C VAL A 57 10.70 -32.56 -13.57
N ALA A 58 10.25 -33.72 -13.11
CA ALA A 58 10.75 -35.00 -13.58
C ALA A 58 10.15 -35.25 -14.98
N GLY A 59 10.98 -35.05 -16.00
CA GLY A 59 10.84 -35.69 -17.30
C GLY A 59 10.02 -34.96 -18.36
N ARG A 60 10.70 -34.25 -19.26
CA ARG A 60 10.91 -34.67 -20.66
C ARG A 60 11.94 -33.77 -21.34
#